data_AF-U6LZW3-F1
#
_entry.id   AF-U6LZW3-F1
#
_cell.length_a   1.000
_cell.length_b   1.000
_cell.length_c   1.000
_cell.angle_alpha   90.00
_cell.angle_beta   90.00
_cell.angle_gamma   90.00
#
_symmetry.space_group_name_H-M   'P 1'
#
loop_
_entity.id
_entity.type
_entity.pdbx_description
1 polymer ?
#
loop_
_entity_poly.entity_id
_entity_poly.type
_entity_poly.pdbx_seq_one_letter_code
_entity_poly.pdbx_strand_id
1 'polypeptide(L)'
;MAKEGELAAFTAYAMTFPDNFLALVDTYNTLSSGIPNFLAVSLAMEARRLFQQCEEVFGFPFAGLAIVVSNDLNESTITALNDEGHEADVFGIGTNVVTCQSQPALGVVYKLVELEGKPCMKLSEDVEKTSLPTAKAAYRLYNKAGIPAVDLIQGLWLGVF
;
A
#
# COMPACT_ATOMS: atom_id res chain seq x y z
N MET A 1 -18.10 -12.99 -11.11
CA MET A 1 -19.53 -12.88 -11.47
C MET A 1 -20.45 -13.81 -10.68
N ALA A 2 -20.51 -15.13 -10.91
CA ALA A 2 -21.48 -16.00 -10.22
C ALA A 2 -21.25 -16.11 -8.69
N LYS A 3 -19.99 -16.34 -8.27
CA LYS A 3 -19.64 -16.47 -6.85
C LYS A 3 -19.87 -15.19 -6.04
N GLU A 4 -19.55 -14.03 -6.63
CA GLU A 4 -19.75 -12.71 -6.03
C GLU A 4 -21.23 -12.36 -5.89
N GLY A 5 -22.06 -12.67 -6.90
CA GLY A 5 -23.50 -12.39 -6.85
C GLY A 5 -24.23 -13.21 -5.79
N GLU A 6 -23.89 -14.50 -5.68
CA GLU A 6 -24.49 -15.41 -4.69
C GLU A 6 -24.07 -15.04 -3.26
N LEU A 7 -22.78 -14.73 -3.03
CA LEU A 7 -22.29 -14.25 -1.74
C LEU A 7 -22.94 -12.92 -1.34
N ALA A 8 -23.07 -11.97 -2.28
CA ALA A 8 -23.72 -10.68 -2.02
C ALA A 8 -25.20 -10.87 -1.64
N ALA A 9 -25.93 -11.75 -2.35
CA ALA A 9 -27.32 -12.06 -2.04
C ALA A 9 -27.49 -12.69 -0.65
N PHE A 10 -26.64 -13.66 -0.30
CA PHE A 10 -26.66 -14.29 1.02
C PHE A 10 -26.33 -13.30 2.13
N THR A 11 -25.33 -12.44 1.92
CA THR A 11 -24.95 -11.40 2.88
C THR A 11 -26.08 -10.42 3.11
N ALA A 12 -26.71 -9.91 2.04
CA ALA A 12 -27.83 -8.98 2.14
C ALA A 12 -29.04 -9.60 2.88
N TYR A 13 -29.35 -10.87 2.62
CA TYR A 13 -30.42 -11.58 3.31
C TYR A 13 -30.10 -11.79 4.79
N ALA A 14 -28.88 -12.23 5.12
CA ALA A 14 -28.41 -12.41 6.50
C ALA A 14 -28.45 -11.10 7.31
N MET A 15 -28.09 -9.97 6.71
CA MET A 15 -28.18 -8.66 7.37
C MET A 15 -29.63 -8.23 7.61
N THR A 16 -30.56 -8.62 6.75
CA THR A 16 -31.98 -8.25 6.86
C THR A 16 -32.74 -9.16 7.83
N PHE A 17 -32.39 -10.45 7.87
CA PHE A 17 -33.05 -11.48 8.68
C PHE A 17 -32.03 -12.28 9.51
N PRO A 18 -31.37 -11.65 10.49
CA PRO A 18 -30.26 -12.26 11.23
C PRO A 18 -30.66 -13.47 12.08
N ASP A 19 -31.91 -13.53 12.55
CA ASP A 19 -32.40 -14.64 13.38
C ASP A 19 -32.97 -15.82 12.57
N ASN A 20 -33.12 -15.66 11.24
CA ASN A 20 -33.73 -16.66 10.37
C ASN A 20 -33.08 -16.67 8.97
N PHE A 21 -31.75 -16.83 8.95
CA PHE A 21 -31.00 -16.95 7.71
C PHE A 21 -31.26 -18.29 7.03
N LEU A 22 -31.99 -18.25 5.91
CA LEU A 22 -32.27 -19.39 5.04
C LEU A 22 -31.87 -19.02 3.62
N ALA A 23 -30.90 -19.73 3.05
CA ALA A 23 -30.35 -19.43 1.73
C ALA A 23 -30.58 -20.59 0.75
N LEU A 24 -30.89 -20.24 -0.51
CA LEU A 24 -31.01 -21.18 -1.62
C LEU A 24 -29.64 -21.40 -2.25
N VAL A 25 -29.04 -22.57 -1.98
CA VAL A 25 -27.64 -22.88 -2.31
C VAL A 25 -27.43 -23.48 -3.70
N ASP A 26 -28.47 -23.67 -4.51
CA ASP A 26 -28.37 -24.28 -5.85
C ASP A 26 -28.49 -23.27 -7.00
N THR A 27 -28.40 -21.97 -6.71
CA THR A 27 -28.56 -20.87 -7.70
C THR A 27 -27.60 -20.99 -8.89
N TYR A 28 -26.32 -21.28 -8.65
CA TYR A 28 -25.34 -21.53 -9.72
C TYR A 28 -24.72 -22.91 -9.64
N ASN A 29 -24.04 -23.22 -8.54
CA ASN A 29 -23.46 -24.54 -8.30
C ASN A 29 -23.36 -24.81 -6.80
N THR A 30 -24.09 -25.82 -6.34
CA THR A 30 -24.19 -26.15 -4.92
C THR A 30 -22.85 -26.44 -4.26
N LEU A 31 -21.96 -27.18 -4.91
CA LEU A 31 -20.71 -27.64 -4.28
C LEU A 31 -19.59 -26.62 -4.40
N SER A 32 -19.49 -25.91 -5.54
CA SER A 32 -18.38 -25.00 -5.79
C SER A 32 -18.64 -23.54 -5.39
N SER A 33 -19.92 -23.12 -5.25
CA SER A 33 -20.27 -21.76 -4.78
C SER A 33 -21.28 -21.77 -3.63
N GLY A 34 -22.39 -22.50 -3.77
CA GLY A 34 -23.54 -22.42 -2.86
C GLY A 34 -23.23 -22.73 -1.41
N ILE A 35 -22.74 -23.95 -1.15
CA ILE A 35 -22.36 -24.40 0.19
C ILE A 35 -21.20 -23.56 0.75
N PRO A 36 -20.09 -23.31 0.02
CA PRO A 36 -19.02 -22.46 0.51
C PRO A 36 -19.48 -21.06 0.92
N ASN A 37 -20.31 -20.40 0.10
CA ASN A 37 -20.83 -19.06 0.37
C ASN A 37 -21.80 -19.07 1.57
N PHE A 38 -22.68 -20.07 1.65
CA PHE A 38 -23.59 -20.24 2.79
C PHE A 38 -22.83 -20.42 4.11
N LEU A 39 -21.81 -21.28 4.12
CA LEU A 39 -20.98 -21.52 5.29
C LEU A 39 -20.21 -20.26 5.71
N ALA A 40 -19.65 -19.51 4.75
CA ALA A 40 -18.94 -18.27 5.02
C ALA A 40 -19.85 -17.23 5.69
N VAL A 41 -21.05 -17.00 5.16
CA VAL A 41 -22.02 -16.06 5.73
C VAL A 41 -22.49 -16.53 7.11
N SER A 42 -22.80 -17.83 7.26
CA SER A 42 -23.23 -18.39 8.55
C SER A 42 -22.15 -18.24 9.63
N LEU A 43 -20.89 -18.47 9.29
CA LEU A 43 -19.78 -18.30 10.24
C LEU A 43 -19.58 -16.83 10.62
N ALA A 44 -19.72 -15.90 9.67
CA ALA A 44 -19.65 -14.47 9.95
C ALA A 44 -20.76 -14.00 10.90
N MET A 45 -21.98 -14.53 10.73
CA MET A 45 -23.10 -14.27 11.64
C MET A 45 -22.81 -14.77 13.07
N GLU A 46 -22.28 -15.98 13.22
CA GLU A 46 -21.94 -16.51 14.55
C GLU A 46 -20.79 -15.72 15.19
N ALA A 47 -19.77 -15.35 14.43
CA ALA A 47 -18.70 -14.49 14.91
C ALA A 47 -19.24 -13.14 15.40
N ARG A 48 -20.17 -12.52 14.66
CA ARG A 48 -20.84 -11.28 15.06
C ARG A 48 -21.64 -11.46 16.35
N ARG A 49 -22.36 -12.58 16.49
CA ARG A 49 -23.12 -12.92 17.70
C ARG A 49 -22.21 -13.05 18.93
N LEU A 50 -21.07 -13.72 18.76
CA LEU A 50 -20.06 -13.83 19.82
C LEU A 50 -19.49 -12.45 20.20
N PHE A 51 -19.21 -11.59 19.23
CA PHE A 51 -18.78 -10.22 19.51
C PHE A 51 -19.84 -9.42 20.27
N GLN A 52 -21.13 -9.52 19.91
CA GLN A 52 -22.23 -8.88 20.65
C GLN A 52 -22.36 -9.40 22.09
N GLN A 53 -22.23 -10.71 22.30
CA GLN A 53 -22.21 -11.27 23.66
C GLN A 53 -21.03 -10.74 24.48
N CYS A 54 -19.86 -10.61 23.85
CA CYS A 54 -18.72 -9.96 24.48
C CYS A 54 -18.97 -8.46 24.75
N GLU A 55 -19.68 -7.73 23.88
CA GLU A 55 -20.11 -6.34 24.15
C GLU A 55 -20.94 -6.24 25.43
N GLU A 56 -21.90 -7.16 25.62
CA GLU A 56 -22.75 -7.20 26.82
C GLU A 56 -21.95 -7.50 28.10
N VAL A 57 -20.97 -8.40 28.02
CA VAL A 57 -20.16 -8.82 29.18
C VAL A 57 -19.11 -7.76 29.56
N PHE A 58 -18.44 -7.17 28.57
CA PHE A 58 -17.30 -6.27 28.79
C PHE A 58 -17.65 -4.78 28.67
N GLY A 59 -18.84 -4.44 28.17
CA GLY A 59 -19.27 -3.05 27.98
C GLY A 59 -18.45 -2.27 26.94
N PHE A 60 -17.74 -2.98 26.05
CA PHE A 60 -16.84 -2.39 25.07
C PHE A 60 -17.36 -2.63 23.65
N PRO A 61 -17.60 -1.60 22.82
CA PRO A 61 -18.08 -1.78 21.46
C PRO A 61 -16.98 -2.34 20.55
N PHE A 62 -17.15 -3.57 20.07
CA PHE A 62 -16.19 -4.25 19.20
C PHE A 62 -16.18 -3.66 17.77
N ALA A 63 -17.21 -2.88 17.41
CA ALA A 63 -17.25 -2.13 16.14
C ALA A 63 -16.12 -1.10 15.98
N GLY A 64 -15.45 -0.70 17.07
CA GLY A 64 -14.29 0.20 17.03
C GLY A 64 -12.94 -0.51 17.06
N LEU A 65 -12.91 -1.85 16.98
CA LEU A 65 -11.65 -2.60 16.97
C LEU A 65 -10.94 -2.47 15.63
N ALA A 66 -9.69 -2.04 15.69
CA ALA A 66 -8.84 -1.99 14.52
C ALA A 66 -8.41 -3.40 14.09
N ILE A 67 -8.61 -3.73 12.82
CA ILE A 67 -8.09 -4.91 12.14
C ILE A 67 -6.68 -4.59 11.64
N VAL A 68 -5.67 -5.21 12.26
CA VAL A 68 -4.26 -5.01 11.91
C VAL A 68 -3.76 -6.21 11.12
N VAL A 69 -3.20 -5.97 9.93
CA VAL A 69 -2.56 -6.99 9.08
C VAL A 69 -1.06 -6.73 9.05
N SER A 70 -0.21 -7.74 9.27
CA SER A 70 1.24 -7.55 9.35
C SER A 70 2.09 -8.66 8.73
N ASN A 71 1.50 -9.48 7.85
CA ASN A 71 2.19 -10.63 7.28
C ASN A 71 2.74 -10.33 5.89
N ASP A 72 4.07 -10.25 5.78
CA ASP A 72 4.82 -10.11 4.52
C ASP A 72 4.24 -9.09 3.52
N LEU A 73 3.89 -7.91 4.04
CA LEU A 73 3.25 -6.86 3.26
C LEU A 73 4.28 -6.06 2.45
N ASN A 74 3.90 -5.71 1.22
CA ASN A 74 4.62 -4.81 0.32
C ASN A 74 3.60 -4.06 -0.55
N GLU A 75 4.07 -3.20 -1.47
CA GLU A 75 3.19 -2.37 -2.30
C GLU A 75 2.22 -3.20 -3.16
N SER A 76 2.68 -4.32 -3.74
CA SER A 76 1.83 -5.14 -4.61
C SER A 76 0.78 -5.92 -3.83
N THR A 77 1.12 -6.44 -2.64
CA THR A 77 0.15 -7.15 -1.81
C THR A 77 -0.88 -6.20 -1.20
N ILE A 78 -0.48 -4.99 -0.79
CA ILE A 78 -1.43 -3.97 -0.32
C ILE A 78 -2.36 -3.52 -1.46
N THR A 79 -1.84 -3.37 -2.68
CA THR A 79 -2.67 -3.03 -3.85
C THR A 79 -3.70 -4.11 -4.13
N ALA A 80 -3.30 -5.39 -4.11
CA ALA A 80 -4.22 -6.51 -4.29
C ALA A 80 -5.32 -6.54 -3.21
N LEU A 81 -4.96 -6.31 -1.94
CA LEU A 81 -5.93 -6.22 -0.85
C LEU A 81 -6.92 -5.07 -1.06
N ASN A 82 -6.45 -3.91 -1.54
CA ASN A 82 -7.33 -2.77 -1.83
C ASN A 82 -8.32 -3.12 -2.95
N ASP A 83 -7.84 -3.78 -4.01
CA ASP A 83 -8.66 -4.20 -5.16
C ASP A 83 -9.70 -5.26 -4.76
N GLU A 84 -9.39 -6.11 -3.77
CA GLU A 84 -10.30 -7.12 -3.20
C GLU A 84 -11.29 -6.54 -2.17
N GLY A 85 -11.16 -5.27 -1.78
CA GLY A 85 -12.04 -4.63 -0.81
C GLY A 85 -11.82 -5.10 0.64
N HIS A 86 -10.57 -5.11 1.10
CA HIS A 86 -10.24 -5.51 2.47
C HIS A 86 -10.93 -4.65 3.55
N GLU A 87 -11.04 -5.22 4.76
CA GLU A 87 -11.54 -4.52 5.97
C GLU A 87 -10.41 -4.18 6.97
N ALA A 88 -9.14 -4.31 6.56
CA ALA A 88 -8.00 -3.94 7.41
C ALA A 88 -7.90 -2.43 7.66
N ASP A 89 -7.75 -2.02 8.92
CA ASP A 89 -7.56 -0.63 9.33
C ASP A 89 -6.09 -0.22 9.37
N VAL A 90 -5.18 -1.17 9.64
CA VAL A 90 -3.75 -0.90 9.83
C VAL A 90 -2.90 -1.96 9.14
N PHE A 91 -1.89 -1.52 8.40
CA PHE A 91 -0.87 -2.36 7.78
C PHE A 91 0.47 -2.26 8.52
N GLY A 92 0.85 -3.32 9.23
CA GLY A 92 2.14 -3.46 9.89
C GLY A 92 3.20 -4.00 8.93
N ILE A 93 3.95 -3.11 8.28
CA ILE A 93 4.97 -3.50 7.30
C ILE A 93 6.34 -3.59 7.99
N GLY A 94 6.90 -4.80 8.05
CA GLY A 94 8.21 -5.06 8.67
C GLY A 94 9.34 -5.10 7.65
N THR A 95 9.79 -6.31 7.31
CA THR A 95 11.01 -6.60 6.52
C THR A 95 11.12 -5.77 5.25
N ASN A 96 10.03 -5.62 4.48
CA ASN A 96 10.03 -4.86 3.23
C ASN A 96 10.45 -3.39 3.39
N VAL A 97 10.03 -2.72 4.48
CA VAL A 97 10.39 -1.32 4.76
C VAL A 97 11.79 -1.22 5.33
N VAL A 98 12.16 -2.09 6.27
CA VAL A 98 13.46 -1.99 6.97
C VAL A 98 14.63 -2.33 6.05
N THR A 99 14.45 -3.30 5.16
CA THR A 99 15.54 -3.82 4.33
C THR A 99 15.52 -3.30 2.91
N CYS A 100 14.46 -2.58 2.51
CA CYS A 100 14.22 -2.19 1.12
C CYS A 100 14.41 -3.38 0.16
N GLN A 101 13.73 -4.51 0.39
CA GLN A 101 14.07 -5.80 -0.24
C GLN A 101 14.23 -5.74 -1.77
N SER A 102 13.43 -4.94 -2.46
CA SER A 102 13.52 -4.75 -3.92
C SER A 102 14.83 -4.10 -4.37
N GLN A 103 15.37 -3.18 -3.57
CA GLN A 103 16.63 -2.48 -3.81
C GLN A 103 17.29 -2.10 -2.47
N PRO A 104 18.06 -3.02 -1.86
CA PRO A 104 18.64 -2.81 -0.52
C PRO A 104 19.82 -1.81 -0.52
N ALA A 105 20.27 -1.36 -1.70
CA ALA A 105 21.35 -0.42 -1.85
C ALA A 105 20.99 0.69 -2.85
N LEU A 106 21.15 1.94 -2.41
CA LEU A 106 20.84 3.13 -3.23
C LEU A 106 21.92 3.44 -4.28
N GLY A 107 23.17 2.98 -4.08
CA GLY A 107 24.26 3.20 -5.04
C GLY A 107 24.81 4.64 -5.08
N VAL A 108 24.67 5.41 -3.99
CA VAL A 108 25.17 6.80 -3.91
C VAL A 108 26.71 6.83 -3.92
N VAL A 109 27.26 7.81 -4.63
CA VAL A 109 28.71 8.05 -4.71
C VAL A 109 29.06 9.47 -4.28
N TYR A 110 30.20 9.62 -3.61
CA TYR A 110 30.80 10.92 -3.34
C TYR A 110 31.93 11.19 -4.33
N LYS A 111 31.93 12.37 -4.97
CA LYS A 111 32.97 12.78 -5.93
C LYS A 111 33.41 14.21 -5.65
N LEU A 112 34.71 14.44 -5.69
CA LEU A 112 35.30 15.79 -5.65
C LEU A 112 34.97 16.52 -6.96
N VAL A 113 34.37 17.70 -6.85
CA VAL A 113 33.94 18.51 -8.01
C VAL A 113 34.69 19.84 -8.12
N GLU A 114 35.37 20.27 -7.05
CA GLU A 114 36.14 21.50 -7.00
C GLU A 114 37.18 21.41 -5.88
N LEU A 115 38.40 21.87 -6.14
CA LEU A 115 39.48 21.96 -5.17
C LEU A 115 40.18 23.30 -5.31
N GLU A 116 40.22 24.10 -4.24
CA GLU A 116 40.87 25.42 -4.23
C GLU A 116 40.40 26.33 -5.39
N GLY A 117 39.09 26.33 -5.68
CA GLY A 117 38.49 27.09 -6.78
C GLY A 117 38.74 26.53 -8.18
N LYS A 118 39.46 25.41 -8.30
CA LYS A 118 39.72 24.73 -9.58
C LYS A 118 38.67 23.62 -9.80
N PRO A 119 37.92 23.64 -10.92
CA PRO A 119 36.95 22.61 -11.23
C PRO A 119 37.61 21.22 -11.38
N CYS A 120 37.00 20.19 -10.79
CA CYS A 120 37.43 18.80 -10.91
C CYS A 120 36.32 17.95 -11.54
N MET A 121 36.68 17.10 -12.50
CA MET A 121 35.77 16.16 -13.14
C MET A 121 36.44 14.80 -13.24
N LYS A 122 35.73 13.74 -12.81
CA LYS A 122 36.11 12.37 -13.14
C LYS A 122 35.58 12.04 -14.54
N LEU A 123 36.52 11.77 -15.44
CA LEU A 123 36.22 11.17 -16.73
C LEU A 123 36.03 9.66 -16.56
N SER A 124 35.06 9.11 -17.28
CA SER A 124 34.71 7.70 -17.31
C SER A 124 34.53 7.29 -18.77
N GLU A 125 34.89 6.05 -19.11
CA GLU A 125 34.61 5.49 -20.44
C GLU A 125 33.09 5.45 -20.72
N ASP A 126 32.32 5.26 -19.65
CA ASP A 126 30.87 5.43 -19.66
C ASP A 126 30.52 6.91 -19.40
N VAL A 127 29.96 7.57 -20.43
CA VAL A 127 29.63 9.00 -20.42
C VAL A 127 28.64 9.34 -19.29
N GLU A 128 27.69 8.46 -19.00
CA GLU A 128 26.68 8.66 -17.95
C GLU A 128 27.30 8.70 -16.55
N LYS A 129 28.50 8.12 -16.37
CA LYS A 129 29.23 8.12 -15.10
C LYS A 129 30.21 9.28 -14.95
N THR A 130 30.30 10.16 -15.95
CA THR A 130 31.11 11.38 -15.89
C THR A 130 30.49 12.35 -14.89
N SER A 131 31.30 12.93 -14.01
CA SER A 131 30.80 13.85 -12.98
C SER A 131 30.78 15.30 -13.45
N LEU A 132 29.72 16.04 -13.15
CA LEU A 132 29.70 17.48 -13.39
C LEU A 132 30.65 18.23 -12.43
N PRO A 133 31.55 19.09 -12.93
CA PRO A 133 32.50 19.82 -12.12
C PRO A 133 31.82 20.98 -11.39
N THR A 134 32.57 21.69 -10.55
CA THR A 134 32.18 22.87 -9.75
C THR A 134 31.15 22.60 -8.65
N ALA A 135 31.08 23.50 -7.67
CA ALA A 135 29.96 23.56 -6.74
C ALA A 135 28.63 23.76 -7.49
N LYS A 136 27.56 23.09 -7.04
CA LYS A 136 26.24 23.13 -7.69
C LYS A 136 25.15 23.41 -6.67
N ALA A 137 24.14 24.17 -7.09
CA ALA A 137 22.87 24.30 -6.38
C ALA A 137 21.77 23.56 -7.14
N ALA A 138 20.84 22.96 -6.40
CA ALA A 138 19.63 22.34 -6.95
C ALA A 138 18.41 23.19 -6.58
N TYR A 139 17.58 23.50 -7.57
CA TYR A 139 16.35 24.27 -7.41
C TYR A 139 15.17 23.47 -7.92
N ARG A 140 14.08 23.43 -7.17
CA ARG A 140 12.80 22.91 -7.65
C ARG A 140 11.96 24.06 -8.20
N LEU A 141 11.66 24.02 -9.48
CA LEU A 141 10.83 25.04 -10.14
C LEU A 141 9.37 24.61 -10.12
N TYR A 142 8.49 25.54 -9.79
CA TYR A 142 7.05 25.34 -9.72
C TYR A 142 6.37 26.12 -10.85
N ASN A 143 5.28 25.58 -11.39
CA ASN A 143 4.45 26.32 -12.33
C ASN A 143 3.59 27.38 -11.60
N LYS A 144 2.83 28.18 -12.36
CA LYS A 144 1.95 29.23 -11.79
C LYS A 144 0.87 28.68 -10.84
N ALA A 145 0.57 27.39 -10.90
CA ALA A 145 -0.38 26.70 -10.04
C ALA A 145 0.27 26.07 -8.79
N GLY A 146 1.58 26.25 -8.57
CA GLY A 146 2.30 25.69 -7.43
C GLY A 146 2.61 24.19 -7.55
N ILE A 147 2.52 23.62 -8.75
CA ILE A 147 2.87 22.22 -9.02
C ILE A 147 4.36 22.15 -9.43
N PRO A 148 5.16 21.24 -8.84
CA PRO A 148 6.56 21.07 -9.22
C PRO A 148 6.67 20.64 -10.68
N ALA A 149 7.45 21.37 -11.48
CA ALA A 149 7.56 21.16 -12.92
C ALA A 149 8.90 20.53 -13.31
N VAL A 150 10.00 20.98 -12.71
CA VAL A 150 11.36 20.51 -13.03
C VAL A 150 12.34 20.81 -11.90
N ASP A 151 13.36 19.97 -11.75
CA ASP A 151 14.53 20.27 -10.91
C ASP A 151 15.67 20.81 -11.79
N LEU A 152 16.14 22.02 -11.48
CA LEU A 152 17.25 22.70 -12.15
C LEU A 152 18.53 22.54 -11.32
N ILE A 153 19.57 21.97 -11.91
CA ILE A 153 20.91 21.91 -11.30
C ILE A 153 21.78 22.99 -11.98
N GLN A 154 22.28 23.94 -11.18
CA GLN A 154 23.08 25.06 -11.68
C GLN A 154 24.47 25.05 -11.05
N GLY A 155 25.52 25.17 -11.87
CA GLY A 155 26.89 25.38 -11.40
C GLY A 155 27.04 26.78 -10.79
N LEU A 156 27.73 26.87 -9.65
CA LEU A 156 27.92 28.10 -8.88
C LEU A 156 29.26 28.78 -9.18
N TRP A 157 29.80 28.61 -10.39
CA TRP A 157 31.11 29.13 -10.74
C TRP A 157 31.12 30.67 -10.72
N LEU A 158 31.91 31.25 -9.80
CA LEU A 158 32.00 32.70 -9.58
C LEU A 158 33.16 33.37 -10.35
N GLY A 159 33.69 32.72 -11.39
CA GLY A 159 34.80 33.29 -12.17
C GLY A 159 34.38 34.51 -12.97
N VAL A 160 34.94 35.67 -12.60
CA VAL A 160 34.78 36.99 -13.20
C VAL A 160 35.20 36.95 -14.68
N PHE A 161 34.36 37.52 -15.56
CA PHE A 161 34.64 37.73 -16.99
C PHE A 161 35.80 38.71 -17.22
#